data_AF-A0A497GX36-F1
#
_entry.id   AF-A0A497GX36-F1
#
_cell.length_a   1.000
_cell.length_b   1.000
_cell.length_c   1.000
_cell.angle_alpha   90.00
_cell.angle_beta   90.00
_cell.angle_gamma   90.00
#
_symmetry.space_group_name_H-M   'P 1'
#
loop_
_entity.id
_entity.type
_entity.pdbx_description
1 polymer ?
#
loop_
_entity_poly.entity_id
_entity_poly.type
_entity_poly.pdbx_seq_one_letter_code
_entity_poly.pdbx_strand_id
1 'polypeptide(L)'
;MDSRSCPPETTAIPGLGPGSTPTTIGDPTSPLSLSRSLLATLIGPWPATESSSTATTSLGGSPLPRKQYGIPNLDNADAIRFANTGSETAIPTFPCTASPICITFLSISRVSRKGMLDKVFGEVITRKEEIRSKISKRENLDVELDKFWNVSDEARPEEHIGVDAGRNHWPIRGNILAVVNAGAMGRGELLAQRIFVDFIIPPGHPEVRITNFDVILKTKVVLDLLNRGVEDLILVDGSFESDVSKPRWGKLSFSLDGLDLDDLLSVPIYSQSGDFDLCGVGNKECYTEFEFAEKLFLLREVARRKGCVYISKTTVDNRLVRELLGGDMYMSDISMLYILNPPPGYSDPRGPHRVDFPGVQGGIGDIMVSYVRLRPRGPILRVEYPPGSWRMEELFPILRGRHMDGYPYWLARVDKDVRVTKADLDRVMKLLGVEHLPSGREMLL
;
A
#
# COMPACT_ATOMS: atom_id res chain seq x y z
N MET A 1 51.22 41.38 12.68
CA MET A 1 51.46 42.54 11.81
C MET A 1 52.08 42.00 10.56
N ASP A 2 51.29 41.89 9.48
CA ASP A 2 51.76 42.00 8.11
C ASP A 2 50.56 41.89 7.16
N SER A 3 50.38 42.97 6.42
CA SER A 3 49.34 43.25 5.44
C SER A 3 49.58 42.51 4.13
N ARG A 4 48.56 41.82 3.59
CA ARG A 4 48.52 41.41 2.18
C ARG A 4 47.13 41.61 1.58
N SER A 5 47.02 42.77 0.92
CA SER A 5 46.41 43.04 -0.39
C SER A 5 45.35 42.09 -0.97
N CYS A 6 44.16 42.65 -1.20
CA CYS A 6 43.13 42.17 -2.15
C CYS A 6 43.62 42.24 -3.61
N PRO A 7 43.15 41.34 -4.50
CA PRO A 7 43.20 41.54 -5.95
C PRO A 7 41.90 42.18 -6.48
N PRO A 8 41.94 42.86 -7.65
CA PRO A 8 40.82 43.60 -8.18
C PRO A 8 39.92 42.80 -9.15
N GLU A 9 38.76 43.41 -9.32
CA GLU A 9 37.56 43.16 -10.12
C GLU A 9 37.73 42.83 -11.61
N THR A 10 36.91 41.84 -12.01
CA THR A 10 35.95 41.81 -13.13
C THR A 10 36.40 42.17 -14.55
N THR A 11 36.56 41.14 -15.37
CA THR A 11 36.56 41.19 -16.84
C THR A 11 35.13 41.28 -17.40
N ALA A 12 34.94 42.25 -18.28
CA ALA A 12 33.70 42.53 -19.01
C ALA A 12 33.38 41.45 -20.07
N ILE A 13 32.10 41.13 -20.22
CA ILE A 13 31.53 40.35 -21.34
C ILE A 13 30.84 41.33 -22.31
N PRO A 14 31.10 41.29 -23.63
CA PRO A 14 30.41 42.13 -24.60
C PRO A 14 29.22 41.41 -25.26
N GLY A 15 28.17 42.18 -25.55
CA GLY A 15 27.32 41.96 -26.73
C GLY A 15 25.89 41.50 -26.50
N LEU A 16 24.99 42.43 -26.17
CA LEU A 16 23.55 42.30 -26.45
C LEU A 16 23.25 42.98 -27.79
N GLY A 17 22.84 42.18 -28.78
CA GLY A 17 22.21 42.65 -30.01
C GLY A 17 20.67 42.54 -29.91
N PRO A 18 19.90 43.44 -30.55
CA PRO A 18 18.46 43.52 -30.36
C PRO A 18 17.68 42.75 -31.43
N GLY A 19 16.52 42.23 -31.03
CA GLY A 19 15.35 42.10 -31.93
C GLY A 19 14.96 40.69 -32.33
N SER A 20 13.90 40.17 -31.70
CA SER A 20 12.84 39.45 -32.40
C SER A 20 11.55 39.51 -31.59
N THR A 21 10.48 39.83 -32.30
CA THR A 21 9.08 40.09 -31.93
C THR A 21 8.37 38.99 -31.13
N PRO A 22 7.27 39.33 -30.42
CA PRO A 22 6.51 38.36 -29.63
C PRO A 22 5.63 37.50 -30.54
N THR A 23 5.83 36.17 -30.46
CA THR A 23 4.91 35.19 -31.03
C THR A 23 3.70 35.06 -30.12
N THR A 24 2.53 35.18 -30.73
CA THR A 24 1.20 35.13 -30.15
C THR A 24 0.97 33.87 -29.31
N ILE A 25 0.46 34.05 -28.09
CA ILE A 25 -0.05 32.98 -27.23
C ILE A 25 -1.33 32.43 -27.87
N GLY A 26 -1.28 31.18 -28.33
CA GLY A 26 -2.46 30.43 -28.78
C GLY A 26 -3.19 29.80 -27.61
N ASP A 27 -4.52 29.93 -27.62
CA ASP A 27 -5.47 29.27 -26.73
C ASP A 27 -5.27 27.75 -26.64
N PRO A 28 -5.28 27.13 -25.44
CA PRO A 28 -5.40 25.69 -25.29
C PRO A 28 -6.88 25.32 -25.07
N THR A 29 -7.69 25.40 -26.12
CA THR A 29 -8.99 24.71 -26.16
C THR A 29 -9.11 23.92 -27.44
N SER A 30 -8.54 22.72 -27.45
CA SER A 30 -8.86 21.67 -28.42
C SER A 30 -8.67 20.32 -27.74
N PRO A 31 -9.68 19.43 -27.72
CA PRO A 31 -9.60 18.16 -27.03
C PRO A 31 -8.65 17.22 -27.78
N LEU A 32 -7.75 16.58 -27.02
CA LEU A 32 -6.92 15.48 -27.48
C LEU A 32 -7.84 14.37 -28.00
N SER A 33 -7.75 14.08 -29.30
CA SER A 33 -8.37 12.90 -29.89
C SER A 33 -7.55 11.67 -29.51
N LEU A 34 -7.80 11.11 -28.32
CA LEU A 34 -7.26 9.80 -27.93
C LEU A 34 -7.84 8.71 -28.84
N SER A 35 -6.97 7.83 -29.31
CA SER A 35 -7.35 6.82 -30.30
C SER A 35 -8.27 5.78 -29.67
N ARG A 36 -9.47 5.59 -30.25
CA ARG A 36 -10.41 4.51 -29.91
C ARG A 36 -9.85 3.10 -30.16
N SER A 37 -8.63 2.97 -30.66
CA SER A 37 -8.00 1.72 -31.08
C SER A 37 -7.55 0.83 -29.91
N LEU A 38 -7.19 1.41 -28.76
CA LEU A 38 -6.76 0.66 -27.57
C LEU A 38 -7.93 -0.05 -26.84
N LEU A 39 -9.15 0.45 -27.04
CA LEU A 39 -10.34 0.03 -26.29
C LEU A 39 -10.92 -1.32 -26.72
N ALA A 40 -10.67 -1.78 -27.95
CA ALA A 40 -11.23 -3.02 -28.48
C ALA A 40 -10.44 -4.29 -28.06
N THR A 41 -9.21 -4.13 -27.56
CA THR A 41 -8.30 -5.27 -27.26
C THR A 41 -8.32 -5.68 -25.78
N LEU A 42 -8.81 -4.80 -24.88
CA LEU A 42 -8.76 -5.00 -23.43
C LEU A 42 -9.92 -5.84 -22.85
N ILE A 43 -11.00 -6.04 -23.60
CA ILE A 43 -12.22 -6.70 -23.12
C ILE A 43 -12.44 -7.99 -23.90
N GLY A 44 -12.07 -9.12 -23.32
CA GLY A 44 -12.63 -10.41 -23.72
C GLY A 44 -14.13 -10.45 -23.39
N PRO A 45 -14.97 -11.15 -24.17
CA PRO A 45 -16.41 -11.20 -23.90
C PRO A 45 -16.68 -11.74 -22.49
N TRP A 46 -17.38 -10.94 -21.69
CA TRP A 46 -17.88 -11.34 -20.37
C TRP A 46 -18.87 -12.51 -20.54
N PRO A 47 -18.80 -13.59 -19.74
CA PRO A 47 -19.73 -14.70 -19.90
C PRO A 47 -21.13 -14.25 -19.43
N ALA A 48 -22.06 -14.19 -20.39
CA ALA A 48 -23.48 -14.19 -20.09
C ALA A 48 -23.82 -15.50 -19.37
N THR A 49 -24.50 -15.40 -18.23
CA THR A 49 -25.10 -16.55 -17.55
C THR A 49 -26.23 -17.10 -18.42
N GLU A 50 -25.96 -18.16 -19.17
CA GLU A 50 -26.99 -18.98 -19.79
C GLU A 50 -27.09 -20.35 -19.12
N SER A 51 -28.35 -20.70 -18.83
CA SER A 51 -28.84 -21.95 -18.29
C SER A 51 -28.68 -23.12 -19.25
N SER A 52 -28.15 -24.22 -18.72
CA SER A 52 -28.37 -25.64 -19.08
C SER A 52 -28.84 -26.00 -20.51
N SER A 53 -28.01 -26.78 -21.21
CA SER A 53 -28.51 -27.95 -21.94
C SER A 53 -27.44 -29.04 -22.03
N THR A 54 -27.87 -30.26 -21.72
CA THR A 54 -27.18 -31.54 -21.79
C THR A 54 -26.61 -31.87 -23.17
N ALA A 55 -25.38 -32.40 -23.22
CA ALA A 55 -24.97 -33.32 -24.27
C ALA A 55 -23.90 -34.30 -23.75
N THR A 56 -24.23 -35.59 -23.85
CA THR A 56 -23.38 -36.73 -23.55
C THR A 56 -22.48 -37.02 -24.75
N THR A 57 -21.17 -37.13 -24.57
CA THR A 57 -20.35 -37.99 -25.43
C THR A 57 -19.05 -38.40 -24.73
N SER A 58 -18.82 -39.70 -24.74
CA SER A 58 -17.63 -40.43 -24.27
C SER A 58 -16.40 -40.13 -25.13
N LEU A 59 -15.21 -40.12 -24.52
CA LEU A 59 -14.01 -40.82 -25.00
C LEU A 59 -12.89 -40.79 -23.94
N GLY A 60 -12.16 -41.91 -23.87
CA GLY A 60 -11.27 -42.27 -22.77
C GLY A 60 -9.91 -41.58 -22.76
N GLY A 61 -9.28 -41.66 -21.59
CA GLY A 61 -7.89 -41.30 -21.34
C GLY A 61 -7.53 -41.59 -19.88
N SER A 62 -6.69 -42.59 -19.66
CA SER A 62 -6.19 -43.02 -18.35
C SER A 62 -5.38 -41.91 -17.64
N PRO A 63 -5.55 -41.69 -16.31
CA PRO A 63 -4.63 -40.87 -15.54
C PRO A 63 -3.72 -41.71 -14.62
N LEU A 64 -2.44 -41.31 -14.60
CA LEU A 64 -1.40 -41.72 -13.65
C LEU A 64 -1.71 -41.23 -12.21
N PRO A 65 -1.13 -41.85 -11.16
CA PRO A 65 -1.61 -41.71 -9.80
C PRO A 65 -1.17 -40.38 -9.15
N ARG A 66 -2.14 -39.61 -8.64
CA ARG A 66 -1.91 -38.52 -7.67
C ARG A 66 -1.95 -39.07 -6.25
N LYS A 67 -0.89 -38.79 -5.48
CA LYS A 67 -0.84 -39.00 -4.03
C LYS A 67 -1.89 -38.12 -3.33
N GLN A 68 -2.79 -38.75 -2.59
CA GLN A 68 -3.74 -38.11 -1.67
C GLN A 68 -3.01 -37.71 -0.39
N TYR A 69 -3.05 -36.42 -0.05
CA TYR A 69 -2.84 -35.96 1.33
C TYR A 69 -4.21 -35.90 2.00
N GLY A 70 -4.38 -36.70 3.05
CA GLY A 70 -5.63 -36.80 3.82
C GLY A 70 -5.88 -35.56 4.67
N ILE A 71 -7.06 -35.00 4.51
CA ILE A 71 -7.67 -34.06 5.46
C ILE A 71 -8.62 -34.89 6.34
N PRO A 72 -8.58 -34.81 7.68
CA PRO A 72 -9.52 -35.53 8.52
C PRO A 72 -10.93 -34.94 8.40
N ASN A 73 -11.90 -35.81 8.11
CA ASN A 73 -13.33 -35.60 8.24
C ASN A 73 -13.70 -35.17 9.67
N LEU A 74 -14.47 -34.09 9.78
CA LEU A 74 -15.27 -33.75 10.95
C LEU A 74 -16.73 -33.64 10.51
N ASP A 75 -17.38 -34.80 10.42
CA ASP A 75 -18.84 -34.91 10.44
C ASP A 75 -19.22 -35.56 11.77
N ASN A 76 -19.94 -34.82 12.61
CA ASN A 76 -21.07 -35.35 13.38
C ASN A 76 -21.90 -34.20 13.98
N ALA A 77 -23.10 -34.08 13.41
CA ALA A 77 -24.40 -33.95 14.06
C ALA A 77 -24.57 -32.99 15.26
N ASP A 78 -25.40 -31.96 15.09
CA ASP A 78 -26.79 -32.03 15.59
C ASP A 78 -27.63 -30.88 15.02
N ALA A 79 -28.45 -31.21 14.02
CA ALA A 79 -29.48 -30.33 13.48
C ALA A 79 -30.84 -30.74 14.06
N ILE A 80 -31.40 -29.88 14.91
CA ILE A 80 -32.78 -29.96 15.36
C ILE A 80 -33.69 -29.64 14.17
N ARG A 81 -34.33 -30.66 13.60
CA ARG A 81 -35.43 -30.52 12.64
C ARG A 81 -36.75 -30.43 13.41
N PHE A 82 -37.47 -29.32 13.28
CA PHE A 82 -38.92 -29.31 13.55
C PHE A 82 -39.67 -29.63 12.26
N ALA A 83 -40.54 -30.62 12.36
CA ALA A 83 -41.41 -31.10 11.30
C ALA A 83 -42.53 -30.09 11.00
N ASN A 84 -42.71 -29.78 9.72
CA ASN A 84 -43.92 -29.15 9.20
C ASN A 84 -44.93 -30.26 8.87
N THR A 85 -46.03 -30.30 9.62
CA THR A 85 -47.27 -30.98 9.22
C THR A 85 -48.39 -29.97 9.35
N GLY A 86 -49.06 -29.67 8.23
CA GLY A 86 -50.21 -28.79 8.21
C GLY A 86 -51.47 -29.44 8.81
N SER A 87 -52.37 -28.60 9.31
CA SER A 87 -53.81 -28.80 9.17
C SER A 87 -54.54 -27.48 9.41
N GLU A 88 -55.60 -27.29 8.64
CA GLU A 88 -56.52 -26.15 8.65
C GLU A 88 -57.35 -26.06 9.95
N THR A 89 -58.00 -24.90 10.07
CA THR A 89 -59.22 -24.57 10.83
C THR A 89 -59.11 -23.91 12.21
N ALA A 90 -60.08 -22.99 12.39
CA ALA A 90 -60.51 -22.27 13.59
C ALA A 90 -59.78 -20.95 13.90
N ILE A 91 -60.43 -19.85 13.47
CA ILE A 91 -60.27 -18.50 14.01
C ILE A 91 -60.83 -18.50 15.45
N PRO A 92 -60.04 -18.22 16.50
CA PRO A 92 -60.58 -17.98 17.82
C PRO A 92 -60.77 -16.47 18.01
N THR A 93 -62.02 -16.06 18.18
CA THR A 93 -62.37 -14.76 18.75
C THR A 93 -61.98 -14.75 20.23
N PHE A 94 -60.93 -14.01 20.59
CA PHE A 94 -60.60 -13.70 21.98
C PHE A 94 -61.14 -12.32 22.38
N PRO A 95 -61.70 -12.19 23.59
CA PRO A 95 -62.23 -10.93 24.10
C PRO A 95 -61.09 -9.97 24.46
N CYS A 96 -61.24 -8.71 24.05
CA CYS A 96 -60.42 -7.60 24.50
C CYS A 96 -60.59 -7.41 26.02
N THR A 97 -59.59 -7.83 26.80
CA THR A 97 -59.34 -7.29 28.14
C THR A 97 -58.03 -6.53 28.11
N ALA A 98 -58.14 -5.22 28.30
CA ALA A 98 -57.00 -4.30 28.39
C ALA A 98 -56.13 -4.68 29.60
N SER A 99 -55.01 -5.33 29.36
CA SER A 99 -53.88 -5.36 30.30
C SER A 99 -52.95 -4.21 29.96
N PRO A 100 -52.46 -3.44 30.94
CA PRO A 100 -51.45 -2.43 30.69
C PRO A 100 -50.18 -3.17 30.24
N ILE A 101 -49.74 -2.90 29.02
CA ILE A 101 -48.40 -3.26 28.56
C ILE A 101 -47.45 -2.50 29.48
N CYS A 102 -46.94 -3.20 30.49
CA CYS A 102 -45.82 -2.75 31.30
C CYS A 102 -44.62 -2.75 30.35
N ILE A 103 -44.40 -1.62 29.67
CA ILE A 103 -43.14 -1.34 29.00
C ILE A 103 -42.10 -1.29 30.12
N THR A 104 -41.49 -2.43 30.41
CA THR A 104 -40.25 -2.48 31.16
C THR A 104 -39.26 -1.69 30.34
N PHE A 105 -39.08 -0.42 30.69
CA PHE A 105 -37.92 0.34 30.29
C PHE A 105 -36.72 -0.50 30.73
N LEU A 106 -36.13 -1.24 29.79
CA LEU A 106 -34.75 -1.69 29.92
C LEU A 106 -33.94 -0.42 30.08
N SER A 107 -33.69 -0.05 31.33
CA SER A 107 -32.69 0.91 31.71
C SER A 107 -31.38 0.38 31.16
N ILE A 108 -31.05 0.79 29.93
CA ILE A 108 -29.71 0.73 29.38
C ILE A 108 -28.90 1.65 30.29
N SER A 109 -28.45 1.08 31.40
CA SER A 109 -27.54 1.74 32.32
C SER A 109 -26.34 2.12 31.48
N ARG A 110 -26.10 3.43 31.35
CA ARG A 110 -24.94 3.98 30.67
C ARG A 110 -23.71 3.37 31.33
N VAL A 111 -23.18 2.30 30.75
CA VAL A 111 -21.88 1.76 31.12
C VAL A 111 -20.91 2.86 30.78
N SER A 112 -20.49 3.62 31.80
CA SER A 112 -19.54 4.70 31.59
C SER A 112 -18.29 4.12 30.92
N ARG A 113 -17.73 4.83 29.94
CA ARG A 113 -16.48 4.44 29.26
C ARG A 113 -15.37 4.04 30.24
N LYS A 114 -15.37 4.66 31.43
CA LYS A 114 -14.53 4.33 32.58
C LYS A 114 -14.72 2.87 33.03
N GLY A 115 -15.95 2.44 33.28
CA GLY A 115 -16.26 1.05 33.65
C GLY A 115 -15.94 0.00 32.58
N MET A 116 -15.91 0.38 31.29
CA MET A 116 -15.48 -0.53 30.22
C MET A 116 -13.95 -0.73 30.20
N LEU A 117 -13.19 0.34 30.37
CA LEU A 117 -11.72 0.26 30.44
C LEU A 117 -11.25 -0.43 31.72
N ASP A 118 -11.93 -0.19 32.86
CA ASP A 118 -11.61 -0.84 34.14
C ASP A 118 -11.69 -2.37 34.03
N LYS A 119 -12.68 -2.90 33.28
CA LYS A 119 -12.79 -4.35 32.99
C LYS A 119 -11.63 -4.86 32.14
N VAL A 120 -11.21 -4.11 31.13
CA VAL A 120 -10.06 -4.47 30.29
C VAL A 120 -8.79 -4.54 31.12
N PHE A 121 -8.54 -3.54 31.97
CA PHE A 121 -7.37 -3.55 32.84
C PHE A 121 -7.43 -4.68 33.88
N GLY A 122 -8.61 -4.94 34.45
CA GLY A 122 -8.84 -6.08 35.33
C GLY A 122 -8.47 -7.41 34.67
N GLU A 123 -8.90 -7.62 33.42
CA GLU A 123 -8.58 -8.83 32.65
C GLU A 123 -7.08 -8.96 32.37
N VAL A 124 -6.41 -7.87 32.01
CA VAL A 124 -4.95 -7.85 31.77
C VAL A 124 -4.19 -8.22 33.04
N ILE A 125 -4.60 -7.70 34.20
CA ILE A 125 -3.99 -8.04 35.49
C ILE A 125 -4.17 -9.53 35.79
N THR A 126 -5.38 -10.06 35.60
CA THR A 126 -5.70 -11.49 35.80
C THR A 126 -4.81 -12.40 34.93
N ARG A 127 -4.53 -12.00 33.70
CA ARG A 127 -3.74 -12.79 32.73
C ARG A 127 -2.27 -12.42 32.65
N LYS A 128 -1.78 -11.56 33.54
CA LYS A 128 -0.44 -10.96 33.47
C LYS A 128 0.68 -12.01 33.33
N GLU A 129 0.66 -13.06 34.15
CA GLU A 129 1.71 -14.09 34.12
C GLU A 129 1.62 -15.00 32.89
N GLU A 130 0.40 -15.29 32.40
CA GLU A 130 0.18 -15.98 31.12
C GLU A 130 0.78 -15.17 29.96
N ILE A 131 0.49 -13.87 29.92
CA ILE A 131 1.00 -12.94 28.89
C ILE A 131 2.52 -12.84 28.98
N ARG A 132 3.10 -12.69 30.18
CA ARG A 132 4.56 -12.67 30.40
C ARG A 132 5.22 -13.96 29.94
N SER A 133 4.66 -15.12 30.28
CA SER A 133 5.18 -16.42 29.82
C SER A 133 5.22 -16.51 28.29
N LYS A 134 4.18 -15.99 27.60
CA LYS A 134 4.16 -15.93 26.13
C LYS A 134 5.23 -15.00 25.55
N ILE A 135 5.58 -13.92 26.25
CA ILE A 135 6.65 -13.00 25.86
C ILE A 135 8.02 -13.66 26.06
N SER A 136 8.31 -14.17 27.26
CA SER A 136 9.62 -14.76 27.58
C SER A 136 9.97 -15.99 26.74
N LYS A 137 8.97 -16.79 26.33
CA LYS A 137 9.18 -17.90 25.38
C LYS A 137 9.74 -17.45 24.03
N ARG A 138 9.60 -16.17 23.68
CA ARG A 138 10.11 -15.60 22.43
C ARG A 138 11.51 -14.99 22.57
N GLU A 139 11.98 -14.72 23.78
CA GLU A 139 13.25 -14.01 24.02
C GLU A 139 14.48 -14.91 23.96
N ASN A 140 14.31 -16.23 24.11
CA ASN A 140 15.40 -17.19 24.08
C ASN A 140 15.52 -17.83 22.69
N LEU A 141 16.12 -17.11 21.75
CA LEU A 141 16.44 -17.62 20.42
C LEU A 141 17.92 -18.01 20.37
N ASP A 142 18.18 -19.27 20.05
CA ASP A 142 19.54 -19.79 19.83
C ASP A 142 19.86 -19.74 18.34
N VAL A 143 20.41 -18.60 17.91
CA VAL A 143 20.79 -18.37 16.51
C VAL A 143 22.20 -17.80 16.46
N GLU A 144 23.08 -18.45 15.72
CA GLU A 144 24.43 -17.98 15.42
C GLU A 144 24.37 -16.80 14.44
N LEU A 145 24.42 -15.57 14.98
CA LEU A 145 24.23 -14.33 14.24
C LEU A 145 25.30 -14.11 13.15
N ASP A 146 26.53 -14.49 13.45
CA ASP A 146 27.72 -14.41 12.61
C ASP A 146 27.64 -15.26 11.34
N LYS A 147 26.69 -16.20 11.24
CA LYS A 147 26.45 -16.99 10.03
C LYS A 147 25.69 -16.25 8.93
N PHE A 148 24.99 -15.16 9.25
CA PHE A 148 24.13 -14.48 8.27
C PHE A 148 24.10 -12.95 8.40
N TRP A 149 24.77 -12.39 9.40
CA TRP A 149 24.83 -10.95 9.67
C TRP A 149 26.25 -10.42 9.55
N ASN A 150 26.43 -9.49 8.62
CA ASN A 150 27.69 -8.82 8.34
C ASN A 150 27.75 -7.53 9.16
N VAL A 151 28.66 -7.48 10.13
CA VAL A 151 28.92 -6.26 10.92
C VAL A 151 29.72 -5.29 10.08
N SER A 152 29.26 -4.04 9.98
CA SER A 152 29.99 -2.99 9.29
C SER A 152 29.71 -1.63 9.93
N ASP A 153 30.77 -0.83 10.06
CA ASP A 153 30.72 0.55 10.53
C ASP A 153 31.03 1.57 9.42
N GLU A 154 31.21 1.10 8.19
CA GLU A 154 31.49 1.96 7.05
C GLU A 154 30.30 2.86 6.72
N ALA A 155 30.58 4.14 6.47
CA ALA A 155 29.60 5.16 6.14
C ALA A 155 30.11 6.01 4.97
N ARG A 156 29.28 6.15 3.93
CA ARG A 156 29.54 7.00 2.77
C ARG A 156 28.38 7.99 2.63
N PRO A 157 28.60 9.29 2.89
CA PRO A 157 27.54 10.30 2.86
C PRO A 157 27.19 10.70 1.41
N GLU A 158 26.91 9.71 0.57
CA GLU A 158 26.45 9.93 -0.80
C GLU A 158 25.01 10.48 -0.80
N GLU A 159 24.72 11.31 -1.79
CA GLU A 159 23.38 11.85 -1.97
C GLU A 159 22.43 10.74 -2.43
N HIS A 160 21.21 10.79 -1.90
CA HIS A 160 20.12 9.90 -2.26
C HIS A 160 18.82 10.69 -2.22
N ILE A 161 17.77 10.11 -2.79
CA ILE A 161 16.44 10.73 -2.85
C ILE A 161 15.50 9.88 -2.01
N GLY A 162 14.70 10.51 -1.15
CA GLY A 162 13.61 9.86 -0.44
C GLY A 162 12.29 10.11 -1.15
N VAL A 163 11.49 9.06 -1.34
CA VAL A 163 10.15 9.10 -1.93
C VAL A 163 9.15 8.49 -0.96
N ASP A 164 8.06 9.20 -0.68
CA ASP A 164 6.95 8.72 0.14
C ASP A 164 5.63 9.38 -0.29
N ALA A 165 4.53 8.86 0.22
CA ALA A 165 3.20 9.40 0.02
C ALA A 165 2.39 9.46 1.33
N GLY A 166 1.56 10.49 1.43
CA GLY A 166 0.65 10.73 2.54
C GLY A 166 -0.77 10.87 2.02
N ARG A 167 -1.72 10.28 2.75
CA ARG A 167 -3.13 10.29 2.36
C ARG A 167 -4.05 10.57 3.53
N ASN A 168 -5.17 11.21 3.24
CA ASN A 168 -6.26 11.39 4.19
C ASN A 168 -7.59 11.52 3.44
N HIS A 169 -8.70 11.31 4.12
CA HIS A 169 -10.02 11.45 3.51
C HIS A 169 -11.08 11.93 4.50
N TRP A 170 -12.17 12.46 3.96
CA TRP A 170 -13.31 12.91 4.73
C TRP A 170 -14.64 12.46 4.11
N PRO A 171 -15.52 11.77 4.86
CA PRO A 171 -16.85 11.41 4.38
C PRO A 171 -17.76 12.65 4.34
N ILE A 172 -18.45 12.86 3.21
CA ILE A 172 -19.36 13.98 2.97
C ILE A 172 -20.60 13.48 2.23
N ARG A 173 -21.79 13.53 2.86
CA ARG A 173 -23.08 13.13 2.25
C ARG A 173 -23.05 11.78 1.50
N GLY A 174 -22.36 10.79 2.07
CA GLY A 174 -22.22 9.46 1.45
C GLY A 174 -21.15 9.35 0.36
N ASN A 175 -20.49 10.45 0.01
CA ASN A 175 -19.28 10.48 -0.81
C ASN A 175 -18.03 10.62 0.07
N ILE A 176 -16.86 10.49 -0.53
CA ILE A 176 -15.58 10.51 0.18
C ILE A 176 -14.65 11.44 -0.57
N LEU A 177 -14.33 12.58 0.04
CA LEU A 177 -13.30 13.49 -0.44
C LEU A 177 -11.94 12.92 -0.01
N ALA A 178 -11.10 12.58 -0.97
CA ALA A 178 -9.76 12.05 -0.73
C ALA A 178 -8.69 13.07 -1.12
N VAL A 179 -7.63 13.11 -0.32
CA VAL A 179 -6.42 13.88 -0.59
C VAL A 179 -5.24 12.93 -0.47
N VAL A 180 -4.47 12.80 -1.54
CA VAL A 180 -3.25 12.00 -1.60
C VAL A 180 -2.14 12.88 -2.15
N ASN A 181 -1.00 12.93 -1.45
CA ASN A 181 0.16 13.73 -1.78
C ASN A 181 1.38 12.82 -1.78
N ALA A 182 2.04 12.66 -2.92
CA ALA A 182 3.29 11.93 -3.05
C ALA A 182 4.40 12.88 -3.47
N GLY A 183 5.59 12.71 -2.91
CA GLY A 183 6.71 13.61 -3.15
C GLY A 183 8.05 12.91 -3.12
N ALA A 184 9.04 13.57 -3.70
CA ALA A 184 10.44 13.17 -3.67
C ALA A 184 11.32 14.32 -3.19
N MET A 185 12.20 14.04 -2.24
CA MET A 185 13.19 15.01 -1.77
C MET A 185 14.61 14.47 -1.80
N GLY A 186 15.55 15.34 -2.18
CA GLY A 186 16.98 15.09 -2.15
C GLY A 186 17.72 16.42 -2.17
N ARG A 187 18.94 16.48 -1.62
CA ARG A 187 19.80 17.68 -1.62
C ARG A 187 19.16 18.98 -1.05
N GLY A 188 18.07 18.85 -0.28
CA GLY A 188 17.35 19.97 0.33
C GLY A 188 16.15 20.46 -0.46
N GLU A 189 15.85 19.82 -1.59
CA GLU A 189 14.87 20.30 -2.56
C GLU A 189 13.76 19.26 -2.79
N LEU A 190 12.58 19.75 -3.15
CA LEU A 190 11.48 18.94 -3.67
C LEU A 190 11.73 18.70 -5.16
N LEU A 191 12.05 17.46 -5.53
CA LEU A 191 12.47 17.10 -6.89
C LEU A 191 11.30 16.71 -7.79
N ALA A 192 10.26 16.13 -7.20
CA ALA A 192 9.03 15.75 -7.88
C ALA A 192 7.86 15.68 -6.88
N GLN A 193 6.66 15.94 -7.35
CA GLN A 193 5.43 15.86 -6.55
C GLN A 193 4.25 15.50 -7.44
N ARG A 194 3.35 14.65 -6.93
CA ARG A 194 2.06 14.33 -7.54
C ARG A 194 0.99 14.41 -6.46
N ILE A 195 -0.12 15.07 -6.77
CA ILE A 195 -1.22 15.31 -5.83
C ILE A 195 -2.53 14.87 -6.47
N PHE A 196 -3.39 14.23 -5.69
CA PHE A 196 -4.78 13.94 -6.04
C PHE A 196 -5.70 14.52 -4.96
N VAL A 197 -6.67 15.35 -5.38
CA VAL A 197 -7.73 15.90 -4.52
C VAL A 197 -9.03 15.78 -5.29
N ASP A 198 -9.87 14.83 -4.91
CA ASP A 198 -11.19 14.67 -5.52
C ASP A 198 -12.14 13.83 -4.66
N PHE A 199 -13.42 13.82 -5.03
CA PHE A 199 -14.37 12.82 -4.56
C PHE A 199 -14.10 11.48 -5.22
N ILE A 200 -14.09 10.43 -4.41
CA ILE A 200 -14.01 9.05 -4.89
C ILE A 200 -15.35 8.66 -5.49
N ILE A 201 -15.39 8.58 -6.82
CA ILE A 201 -16.59 8.19 -7.56
C ILE A 201 -16.30 6.88 -8.30
N PRO A 202 -17.17 5.86 -8.20
CA PRO A 202 -18.29 5.75 -7.25
C PRO A 202 -17.83 5.46 -5.79
N PRO A 203 -18.62 5.77 -4.75
CA PRO A 203 -18.22 5.57 -3.35
C PRO A 203 -18.27 4.09 -2.97
N GLY A 204 -17.19 3.36 -3.22
CA GLY A 204 -17.03 1.95 -2.90
C GLY A 204 -15.60 1.66 -2.47
N HIS A 205 -15.45 0.78 -1.48
CA HIS A 205 -14.15 0.36 -0.93
C HIS A 205 -13.12 1.50 -0.73
N PRO A 206 -13.50 2.63 -0.11
CA PRO A 206 -12.66 3.83 -0.09
C PRO A 206 -11.27 3.61 0.47
N GLU A 207 -11.14 2.84 1.55
CA GLU A 207 -9.83 2.53 2.15
C GLU A 207 -8.91 1.79 1.18
N VAL A 208 -9.47 0.87 0.38
CA VAL A 208 -8.74 0.10 -0.63
C VAL A 208 -8.33 1.04 -1.77
N ARG A 209 -9.25 1.83 -2.30
CA ARG A 209 -9.00 2.77 -3.40
C ARG A 209 -7.99 3.85 -3.03
N ILE A 210 -8.13 4.47 -1.85
CA ILE A 210 -7.18 5.47 -1.33
C ILE A 210 -5.79 4.84 -1.12
N THR A 211 -5.73 3.58 -0.66
CA THR A 211 -4.46 2.86 -0.57
C THR A 211 -3.85 2.61 -1.94
N ASN A 212 -4.65 2.30 -2.96
CA ASN A 212 -4.16 2.19 -4.33
C ASN A 212 -3.64 3.55 -4.84
N PHE A 213 -4.38 4.64 -4.64
CA PHE A 213 -3.98 5.98 -5.07
C PHE A 213 -2.64 6.40 -4.49
N ASP A 214 -2.42 6.12 -3.22
CA ASP A 214 -1.15 6.37 -2.53
C ASP A 214 0.02 5.65 -3.19
N VAL A 215 -0.12 4.34 -3.47
CA VAL A 215 0.91 3.56 -4.16
C VAL A 215 1.09 4.03 -5.60
N ILE A 216 0.00 4.33 -6.32
CA ILE A 216 0.03 4.84 -7.70
C ILE A 216 0.83 6.13 -7.75
N LEU A 217 0.46 7.15 -6.97
CA LEU A 217 1.16 8.45 -6.99
C LEU A 217 2.62 8.32 -6.56
N LYS A 218 2.91 7.54 -5.51
CA LYS A 218 4.28 7.24 -5.08
C LYS A 218 5.12 6.63 -6.20
N THR A 219 4.55 5.66 -6.92
CA THR A 219 5.22 4.97 -8.03
C THR A 219 5.40 5.87 -9.25
N LYS A 220 4.43 6.75 -9.55
CA LYS A 220 4.55 7.76 -10.61
C LYS A 220 5.68 8.75 -10.31
N VAL A 221 5.82 9.20 -9.06
CA VAL A 221 6.95 10.04 -8.64
C VAL A 221 8.29 9.33 -8.86
N VAL A 222 8.40 8.04 -8.54
CA VAL A 222 9.61 7.24 -8.84
C VAL A 222 9.89 7.19 -10.35
N LEU A 223 8.87 6.89 -11.16
CA LEU A 223 9.00 6.82 -12.61
C LEU A 223 9.36 8.17 -13.25
N ASP A 224 8.82 9.28 -12.73
CA ASP A 224 9.19 10.64 -13.16
C ASP A 224 10.69 10.89 -12.96
N LEU A 225 11.25 10.50 -11.82
CA LEU A 225 12.68 10.64 -11.54
C LEU A 225 13.53 9.74 -12.44
N LEU A 226 13.14 8.48 -12.62
CA LEU A 226 13.84 7.54 -13.49
C LEU A 226 13.81 7.99 -14.95
N ASN A 227 12.67 8.51 -15.44
CA ASN A 227 12.53 9.04 -16.81
C ASN A 227 13.38 10.30 -17.05
N ARG A 228 13.67 11.08 -16.00
CA ARG A 228 14.57 12.23 -16.07
C ARG A 228 16.05 11.85 -16.05
N GLY A 229 16.39 10.56 -15.91
CA GLY A 229 17.76 10.09 -15.86
C GLY A 229 18.48 10.47 -14.57
N VAL A 230 17.75 10.55 -13.45
CA VAL A 230 18.37 10.82 -12.14
C VAL A 230 19.30 9.67 -11.76
N GLU A 231 20.58 9.98 -11.55
CA GLU A 231 21.61 9.00 -11.21
C GLU A 231 21.70 8.71 -9.70
N ASP A 232 21.15 9.59 -8.86
CA ASP A 232 21.12 9.42 -7.40
C ASP A 232 20.28 8.19 -7.02
N LEU A 233 20.70 7.47 -5.97
CA LEU A 233 19.95 6.35 -5.41
C LEU A 233 18.55 6.80 -4.94
N ILE A 234 17.50 6.18 -5.47
CA ILE A 234 16.11 6.46 -5.08
C ILE A 234 15.69 5.48 -3.98
N LEU A 235 15.43 6.00 -2.79
CA LEU A 235 14.86 5.28 -1.66
C LEU A 235 13.35 5.49 -1.63
N VAL A 236 12.57 4.42 -1.54
CA VAL A 236 11.11 4.46 -1.50
C VAL A 236 10.63 3.93 -0.15
N ASP A 237 9.81 4.68 0.58
CA ASP A 237 9.24 4.17 1.84
C ASP A 237 8.17 3.10 1.55
N GLY A 238 8.28 1.98 2.26
CA GLY A 238 7.39 0.83 2.14
C GLY A 238 8.08 -0.42 1.60
N SER A 239 7.26 -1.40 1.23
CA SER A 239 7.69 -2.71 0.77
C SER A 239 7.09 -2.94 -0.61
N PHE A 240 7.93 -3.21 -1.61
CA PHE A 240 7.49 -3.51 -2.96
C PHE A 240 6.55 -4.71 -2.98
N GLU A 241 6.90 -5.78 -2.26
CA GLU A 241 6.04 -6.97 -2.12
C GLU A 241 4.69 -6.63 -1.46
N SER A 242 4.69 -5.76 -0.45
CA SER A 242 3.45 -5.32 0.20
C SER A 242 2.61 -4.45 -0.75
N ASP A 243 3.23 -3.57 -1.52
CA ASP A 243 2.55 -2.68 -2.46
C ASP A 243 1.90 -3.45 -3.62
N VAL A 244 2.50 -4.58 -4.04
CA VAL A 244 1.88 -5.54 -4.97
C VAL A 244 0.70 -6.28 -4.33
N SER A 245 0.89 -6.83 -3.13
CA SER A 245 -0.08 -7.74 -2.50
C SER A 245 -1.21 -7.06 -1.74
N LYS A 246 -1.07 -5.76 -1.42
CA LYS A 246 -2.04 -4.98 -0.63
C LYS A 246 -2.56 -3.75 -1.38
N PRO A 247 -3.81 -3.36 -1.14
CA PRO A 247 -4.87 -4.16 -0.50
C PRO A 247 -5.11 -5.46 -1.30
N ARG A 248 -5.57 -6.53 -0.63
CA ARG A 248 -5.85 -7.78 -1.35
C ARG A 248 -7.09 -7.57 -2.23
N TRP A 249 -6.87 -7.50 -3.54
CA TRP A 249 -7.93 -7.67 -4.51
C TRP A 249 -7.96 -9.13 -4.97
N GLY A 250 -9.07 -9.57 -5.55
CA GLY A 250 -9.18 -10.92 -6.10
C GLY A 250 -8.25 -11.14 -7.29
N LYS A 251 -8.62 -12.07 -8.17
CA LYS A 251 -7.93 -12.23 -9.45
C LYS A 251 -8.22 -11.02 -10.34
N LEU A 252 -7.20 -10.48 -11.00
CA LEU A 252 -7.38 -9.47 -12.04
C LEU A 252 -8.09 -10.09 -13.27
N SER A 253 -9.14 -9.45 -13.74
CA SER A 253 -9.88 -9.75 -14.97
C SER A 253 -9.34 -8.97 -16.18
N PHE A 254 -8.66 -7.85 -15.94
CA PHE A 254 -7.99 -7.05 -16.97
C PHE A 254 -6.60 -7.58 -17.31
N SER A 255 -6.19 -7.44 -18.57
CA SER A 255 -4.79 -7.61 -18.95
C SER A 255 -4.00 -6.33 -18.70
N LEU A 256 -2.77 -6.44 -18.21
CA LEU A 256 -1.86 -5.31 -18.07
C LEU A 256 -1.23 -4.90 -19.41
N ASP A 257 -1.19 -5.81 -20.40
CA ASP A 257 -0.38 -5.62 -21.61
C ASP A 257 -0.97 -4.60 -22.60
N GLY A 258 -2.20 -4.10 -22.36
CA GLY A 258 -2.82 -3.03 -23.15
C GLY A 258 -2.77 -1.66 -22.50
N LEU A 259 -2.05 -1.49 -21.39
CA LEU A 259 -1.87 -0.20 -20.75
C LEU A 259 -0.64 0.51 -21.33
N ASP A 260 -0.77 1.81 -21.57
CA ASP A 260 0.31 2.67 -22.03
C ASP A 260 0.89 3.48 -20.87
N LEU A 261 2.21 3.52 -20.76
CA LEU A 261 2.87 4.18 -19.64
C LEU A 261 2.70 5.70 -19.69
N ASP A 262 2.77 6.31 -20.87
CA ASP A 262 2.70 7.76 -21.01
C ASP A 262 1.28 8.26 -20.70
N ASP A 263 0.26 7.53 -21.15
CA ASP A 263 -1.14 7.79 -20.81
C ASP A 263 -1.36 7.74 -19.29
N LEU A 264 -0.85 6.70 -18.61
CA LEU A 264 -0.98 6.58 -17.17
C LEU A 264 -0.22 7.69 -16.43
N LEU A 265 0.95 8.13 -16.91
CA LEU A 265 1.74 9.19 -16.28
C LEU A 265 1.17 10.60 -16.52
N SER A 266 0.29 10.78 -17.52
CA SER A 266 -0.28 12.07 -17.91
C SER A 266 -1.21 12.68 -16.86
N VAL A 267 -1.86 11.84 -16.04
CA VAL A 267 -2.82 12.25 -15.01
C VAL A 267 -2.48 11.65 -13.64
N PRO A 268 -2.90 12.25 -12.52
CA PRO A 268 -2.60 11.72 -11.18
C PRO A 268 -3.11 10.29 -10.99
N ILE A 269 -4.40 10.04 -11.28
CA ILE A 269 -5.04 8.73 -11.19
C ILE A 269 -5.83 8.52 -12.48
N TYR A 270 -5.47 7.54 -13.29
CA TYR A 270 -6.07 7.37 -14.62
C TYR A 270 -7.54 6.96 -14.54
N SER A 271 -7.87 6.10 -13.58
CA SER A 271 -9.27 5.67 -13.32
C SER A 271 -10.22 6.81 -12.98
N GLN A 272 -9.69 7.96 -12.55
CA GLN A 272 -10.47 9.14 -12.15
C GLN A 272 -10.44 10.23 -13.22
N SER A 273 -9.79 9.99 -14.37
CA SER A 273 -9.91 10.88 -15.51
C SER A 273 -11.32 10.77 -16.11
N GLY A 274 -11.90 11.91 -16.52
CA GLY A 274 -13.26 11.99 -17.04
C GLY A 274 -13.52 11.20 -18.33
N ASP A 275 -12.47 10.61 -18.92
CA ASP A 275 -12.53 9.81 -20.15
C ASP A 275 -12.80 8.32 -19.87
N PHE A 276 -12.90 7.90 -18.60
CA PHE A 276 -13.03 6.49 -18.22
C PHE A 276 -14.49 6.02 -18.09
N ASP A 277 -15.22 5.91 -19.21
CA ASP A 277 -16.61 5.38 -19.25
C ASP A 277 -16.68 3.84 -19.43
N LEU A 278 -15.56 3.14 -19.26
CA LEU A 278 -15.44 1.69 -19.53
C LEU A 278 -16.22 0.79 -18.58
N CYS A 279 -16.42 1.23 -17.34
CA CYS A 279 -17.02 0.40 -16.29
C CYS A 279 -18.55 0.43 -16.28
N GLY A 280 -19.18 1.26 -17.12
CA GLY A 280 -20.57 1.67 -16.95
C GLY A 280 -20.75 2.47 -15.66
N VAL A 281 -21.68 3.42 -15.67
CA VAL A 281 -21.96 4.27 -14.52
C VAL A 281 -22.35 3.40 -13.31
N GLY A 282 -21.54 3.45 -12.24
CA GLY A 282 -21.88 2.89 -10.93
C GLY A 282 -21.25 1.53 -10.55
N ASN A 283 -20.47 0.89 -11.43
CA ASN A 283 -19.79 -0.37 -11.09
C ASN A 283 -18.53 -0.14 -10.25
N LYS A 284 -18.66 -0.19 -8.91
CA LYS A 284 -17.58 0.19 -7.98
C LYS A 284 -16.41 -0.77 -7.98
N GLU A 285 -16.70 -2.05 -8.22
CA GLU A 285 -15.73 -3.12 -8.31
C GLU A 285 -14.82 -2.92 -9.52
N CYS A 286 -15.39 -2.56 -10.67
CA CYS A 286 -14.64 -2.30 -11.90
C CYS A 286 -13.65 -1.13 -11.74
N TYR A 287 -14.04 -0.02 -11.10
CA TYR A 287 -13.12 1.09 -10.82
C TYR A 287 -11.97 0.67 -9.91
N THR A 288 -12.29 -0.04 -8.82
CA THR A 288 -11.28 -0.48 -7.85
C THR A 288 -10.30 -1.47 -8.48
N GLU A 289 -10.80 -2.35 -9.35
CA GLU A 289 -9.99 -3.31 -10.08
C GLU A 289 -9.09 -2.64 -11.11
N PHE A 290 -9.59 -1.65 -11.85
CA PHE A 290 -8.78 -0.90 -12.80
C PHE A 290 -7.68 -0.10 -12.09
N GLU A 291 -7.97 0.52 -10.96
CA GLU A 291 -6.94 1.17 -10.11
C GLU A 291 -5.88 0.18 -9.66
N PHE A 292 -6.30 -1.05 -9.35
CA PHE A 292 -5.37 -2.11 -9.03
C PHE A 292 -4.50 -2.48 -10.24
N ALA A 293 -5.07 -2.56 -11.43
CA ALA A 293 -4.34 -2.80 -12.67
C ALA A 293 -3.32 -1.69 -12.96
N GLU A 294 -3.72 -0.42 -12.87
CA GLU A 294 -2.82 0.75 -12.99
C GLU A 294 -1.66 0.65 -12.00
N LYS A 295 -1.96 0.40 -10.72
CA LYS A 295 -0.95 0.21 -9.67
C LYS A 295 0.05 -0.90 -10.01
N LEU A 296 -0.44 -2.08 -10.40
CA LEU A 296 0.42 -3.23 -10.72
C LEU A 296 1.28 -2.98 -11.96
N PHE A 297 0.71 -2.34 -12.99
CA PHE A 297 1.45 -1.97 -14.19
C PHE A 297 2.61 -1.03 -13.85
N LEU A 298 2.35 0.03 -13.09
CA LEU A 298 3.39 0.99 -12.70
C LEU A 298 4.49 0.33 -11.84
N LEU A 299 4.11 -0.56 -10.91
CA LEU A 299 5.08 -1.31 -10.10
C LEU A 299 5.93 -2.25 -10.97
N ARG A 300 5.35 -2.89 -11.99
CA ARG A 300 6.07 -3.72 -12.97
C ARG A 300 7.10 -2.88 -13.73
N GLU A 301 6.73 -1.66 -14.13
CA GLU A 301 7.65 -0.74 -14.81
C GLU A 301 8.80 -0.29 -13.92
N VAL A 302 8.55 -0.04 -12.63
CA VAL A 302 9.63 0.25 -11.67
C VAL A 302 10.53 -0.96 -11.47
N ALA A 303 9.98 -2.17 -11.30
CA ALA A 303 10.77 -3.39 -11.07
C ALA A 303 11.70 -3.76 -12.22
N ARG A 304 11.36 -3.34 -13.45
CA ARG A 304 12.20 -3.51 -14.65
C ARG A 304 13.39 -2.56 -14.70
N ARG A 305 13.38 -1.51 -13.88
CA ARG A 305 14.40 -0.45 -13.89
C ARG A 305 15.33 -0.61 -12.69
N LYS A 306 16.59 -0.23 -12.87
CA LYS A 306 17.56 -0.14 -11.77
C LYS A 306 17.47 1.25 -11.11
N GLY A 307 18.00 1.36 -9.90
CA GLY A 307 18.15 2.66 -9.21
C GLY A 307 17.16 2.92 -8.08
N CYS A 308 16.16 2.05 -7.87
CA CYS A 308 15.25 2.15 -6.73
C CYS A 308 15.49 1.07 -5.68
N VAL A 309 15.39 1.45 -4.41
CA VAL A 309 15.45 0.58 -3.24
C VAL A 309 14.26 0.89 -2.34
N TYR A 310 13.47 -0.13 -2.03
CA TYR A 310 12.34 -0.01 -1.10
C TYR A 310 12.82 -0.30 0.32
N ILE A 311 12.41 0.54 1.27
CA ILE A 311 12.81 0.43 2.68
C ILE A 311 11.57 0.42 3.55
N SER A 312 11.41 -0.62 4.38
CA SER A 312 10.29 -0.71 5.32
C SER A 312 10.75 -0.92 6.76
N LYS A 313 10.07 -0.26 7.69
CA LYS A 313 10.28 -0.41 9.16
C LYS A 313 9.54 -1.62 9.73
N THR A 314 8.57 -2.14 9.00
CA THR A 314 7.68 -3.20 9.44
C THR A 314 7.47 -4.21 8.32
N THR A 315 7.56 -5.49 8.66
CA THR A 315 7.18 -6.59 7.79
C THR A 315 6.55 -7.70 8.62
N VAL A 316 5.69 -8.49 7.98
CA VAL A 316 5.20 -9.75 8.54
C VAL A 316 5.89 -10.96 7.92
N ASP A 317 6.87 -10.71 7.05
CA ASP A 317 7.70 -11.76 6.44
C ASP A 317 8.44 -12.54 7.52
N ASN A 318 8.51 -13.86 7.35
CA ASN A 318 9.10 -14.81 8.28
C ASN A 318 10.01 -15.81 7.58
N ARG A 319 10.47 -15.51 6.36
CA ARG A 319 11.34 -16.38 5.57
C ARG A 319 12.67 -16.62 6.28
N LEU A 320 13.30 -15.58 6.80
CA LEU A 320 14.57 -15.71 7.52
C LEU A 320 14.40 -16.54 8.80
N VAL A 321 13.33 -16.29 9.55
CA VAL A 321 12.98 -17.07 10.74
C VAL A 321 12.84 -18.56 10.40
N ARG A 322 12.08 -18.87 9.34
CA ARG A 322 11.85 -20.25 8.89
C ARG A 322 13.14 -20.94 8.46
N GLU A 323 14.01 -20.21 7.77
CA GLU A 323 15.31 -20.69 7.31
C GLU A 323 16.23 -21.04 8.49
N LEU A 324 16.34 -20.15 9.48
CA LEU A 324 17.31 -20.30 10.57
C LEU A 324 16.85 -21.22 11.69
N LEU A 325 15.56 -21.16 12.05
CA LEU A 325 15.04 -21.84 13.24
C LEU A 325 14.25 -23.11 12.93
N GLY A 326 13.86 -23.32 11.67
CA GLY A 326 13.04 -24.45 11.25
C GLY A 326 11.59 -24.38 11.78
N GLY A 327 10.61 -24.47 10.88
CA GLY A 327 9.20 -24.70 11.24
C GLY A 327 8.31 -23.46 11.41
N ASP A 328 7.15 -23.67 12.04
CA ASP A 328 6.01 -22.74 12.13
C ASP A 328 6.15 -21.67 13.22
N MET A 329 7.32 -21.04 13.34
CA MET A 329 7.45 -19.91 14.24
C MET A 329 6.63 -18.72 13.74
N TYR A 330 5.63 -18.32 14.54
CA TYR A 330 4.77 -17.17 14.31
C TYR A 330 5.44 -15.86 14.75
N MET A 331 6.60 -15.54 14.19
CA MET A 331 7.21 -14.21 14.34
C MET A 331 7.77 -13.71 13.01
N SER A 332 7.83 -12.39 12.85
CA SER A 332 8.46 -11.78 11.68
C SER A 332 9.98 -11.77 11.81
N ASP A 333 10.67 -11.71 10.68
CA ASP A 333 12.12 -11.59 10.57
C ASP A 333 12.62 -10.35 11.34
N ILE A 334 11.94 -9.21 11.20
CA ILE A 334 12.26 -7.99 11.94
C ILE A 334 12.12 -8.21 13.45
N SER A 335 11.05 -8.89 13.91
CA SER A 335 10.87 -9.19 15.34
C SER A 335 11.98 -10.07 15.88
N MET A 336 12.37 -11.10 15.13
CA MET A 336 13.49 -11.97 15.47
C MET A 336 14.80 -11.17 15.59
N LEU A 337 15.08 -10.31 14.61
CA LEU A 337 16.27 -9.45 14.62
C LEU A 337 16.25 -8.40 15.73
N TYR A 338 15.09 -7.96 16.21
CA TYR A 338 15.01 -7.14 17.42
C TYR A 338 15.40 -7.92 18.67
N ILE A 339 14.99 -9.18 18.78
CA ILE A 339 15.33 -10.06 19.91
C ILE A 339 16.84 -10.37 19.91
N LEU A 340 17.39 -10.76 18.75
CA LEU A 340 18.82 -11.02 18.58
C LEU A 340 19.67 -9.75 18.74
N ASN A 341 19.07 -8.57 18.51
CA ASN A 341 19.67 -7.26 18.66
C ASN A 341 21.10 -7.16 18.06
N PRO A 342 21.26 -7.42 16.75
CA PRO A 342 22.57 -7.38 16.12
C PRO A 342 23.19 -5.97 16.19
N PRO A 343 24.52 -5.85 16.14
CA PRO A 343 25.18 -4.56 15.96
C PRO A 343 24.85 -3.97 14.58
N PRO A 344 25.24 -2.70 14.31
CA PRO A 344 25.11 -2.13 12.99
C PRO A 344 25.72 -3.01 11.90
N GLY A 345 25.02 -3.12 10.78
CA GLY A 345 25.37 -4.07 9.73
C GLY A 345 24.17 -4.47 8.89
N TYR A 346 24.31 -5.56 8.16
CA TYR A 346 23.29 -6.06 7.25
C TYR A 346 23.28 -7.58 7.17
N SER A 347 22.12 -8.16 6.88
CA SER A 347 22.01 -9.58 6.58
C SER A 347 22.42 -9.87 5.14
N ASP A 348 22.86 -11.09 4.88
CA ASP A 348 23.05 -11.57 3.51
C ASP A 348 21.79 -11.39 2.66
N PRO A 349 21.94 -11.06 1.36
CA PRO A 349 20.81 -10.87 0.46
C PRO A 349 20.13 -12.19 0.13
N ARG A 350 18.80 -12.20 0.25
CA ARG A 350 17.94 -13.36 -0.05
C ARG A 350 17.14 -13.12 -1.32
N GLY A 351 17.11 -14.11 -2.19
CA GLY A 351 16.42 -14.04 -3.48
C GLY A 351 17.27 -14.60 -4.63
N PRO A 352 16.86 -14.37 -5.89
CA PRO A 352 15.70 -13.57 -6.29
C PRO A 352 14.38 -14.21 -5.84
N HIS A 353 13.45 -13.38 -5.39
CA HIS A 353 12.08 -13.77 -5.08
C HIS A 353 11.15 -13.13 -6.10
N ARG A 354 10.41 -13.98 -6.82
CA ARG A 354 9.39 -13.52 -7.74
C ARG A 354 8.19 -12.98 -6.97
N VAL A 355 7.84 -11.74 -7.25
CA VAL A 355 6.67 -11.06 -6.71
C VAL A 355 5.54 -11.20 -7.73
N ASP A 356 4.61 -12.10 -7.44
CA ASP A 356 3.48 -12.43 -8.30
C ASP A 356 2.17 -11.81 -7.80
N PHE A 357 1.25 -11.60 -8.74
CA PHE A 357 -0.14 -11.28 -8.44
C PHE A 357 -1.09 -12.19 -9.24
N PRO A 358 -2.16 -12.76 -8.63
CA PRO A 358 -3.10 -13.61 -9.33
C PRO A 358 -3.74 -12.94 -10.56
N GLY A 359 -3.51 -13.52 -11.74
CA GLY A 359 -4.03 -13.00 -13.01
C GLY A 359 -3.00 -12.23 -13.85
N VAL A 360 -1.82 -11.91 -13.30
CA VAL A 360 -0.74 -11.26 -14.06
C VAL A 360 0.26 -12.29 -14.57
N GLN A 361 0.35 -12.43 -15.89
CA GLN A 361 1.32 -13.33 -16.51
C GLN A 361 2.75 -12.79 -16.36
N GLY A 362 3.70 -13.68 -16.06
CA GLY A 362 5.11 -13.31 -15.92
C GLY A 362 5.50 -12.64 -14.59
N GLY A 363 4.54 -12.39 -13.69
CA GLY A 363 4.79 -11.73 -12.42
C GLY A 363 4.97 -10.22 -12.56
N ILE A 364 5.08 -9.53 -11.42
CA ILE A 364 5.35 -8.08 -11.38
C ILE A 364 6.86 -7.82 -11.50
N GLY A 365 7.68 -8.62 -10.83
CA GLY A 365 9.13 -8.53 -10.90
C GLY A 365 9.80 -9.43 -9.89
N ASP A 366 11.12 -9.52 -9.97
CA ASP A 366 11.95 -10.23 -8.99
C ASP A 366 12.59 -9.22 -8.03
N ILE A 367 12.72 -9.59 -6.75
CA ILE A 367 13.39 -8.76 -5.74
C ILE A 367 14.40 -9.57 -4.93
N MET A 368 15.46 -8.90 -4.50
CA MET A 368 16.34 -9.32 -3.40
C MET A 368 15.86 -8.65 -2.11
N VAL A 369 16.03 -9.35 -0.99
CA VAL A 369 15.65 -8.87 0.34
C VAL A 369 16.86 -8.96 1.27
N SER A 370 17.17 -7.86 1.94
CA SER A 370 18.15 -7.81 3.02
C SER A 370 17.56 -7.07 4.23
N TYR A 371 18.11 -7.33 5.40
CA TYR A 371 17.79 -6.58 6.61
C TYR A 371 19.00 -5.73 7.00
N VAL A 372 18.78 -4.50 7.44
CA VAL A 372 19.87 -3.60 7.86
C VAL A 372 19.60 -2.98 9.21
N ARG A 373 20.68 -2.68 9.94
CA ARG A 373 20.66 -1.83 11.12
C ARG A 373 21.72 -0.75 10.95
N LEU A 374 21.29 0.51 10.87
CA LEU A 374 22.22 1.62 10.58
C LEU A 374 22.96 2.14 11.81
N ARG A 375 22.42 1.91 13.02
CA ARG A 375 23.04 2.35 14.29
C ARG A 375 22.78 1.39 15.45
N PRO A 376 23.59 1.42 16.52
CA PRO A 376 23.37 0.59 17.70
C PRO A 376 22.00 0.85 18.29
N ARG A 377 21.23 -0.21 18.57
CA ARG A 377 19.86 -0.16 19.10
C ARG A 377 18.86 0.64 18.24
N GLY A 378 19.22 0.99 17.00
CA GLY A 378 18.32 1.60 16.03
C GLY A 378 17.28 0.61 15.50
N PRO A 379 16.37 1.04 14.62
CA PRO A 379 15.44 0.13 13.99
C PRO A 379 16.15 -0.89 13.08
N ILE A 380 15.54 -2.08 12.95
CA ILE A 380 15.83 -2.99 11.84
C ILE A 380 14.96 -2.56 10.66
N LEU A 381 15.57 -2.40 9.49
CA LEU A 381 14.89 -2.06 8.26
C LEU A 381 14.96 -3.24 7.30
N ARG A 382 13.86 -3.54 6.61
CA ARG A 382 13.84 -4.43 5.45
C ARG A 382 14.17 -3.60 4.22
N VAL A 383 15.07 -4.10 3.39
CA VAL A 383 15.55 -3.46 2.17
C VAL A 383 15.25 -4.38 1.00
N GLU A 384 14.45 -3.92 0.05
CA GLU A 384 14.03 -4.66 -1.13
C GLU A 384 14.53 -3.95 -2.39
N TYR A 385 15.15 -4.68 -3.31
CA TYR A 385 15.74 -4.10 -4.52
C TYR A 385 15.80 -5.10 -5.68
N PRO A 386 15.79 -4.65 -6.94
CA PRO A 386 15.87 -5.55 -8.09
C PRO A 386 17.18 -6.36 -8.12
N PRO A 387 17.18 -7.63 -8.54
CA PRO A 387 18.40 -8.43 -8.69
C PRO A 387 19.45 -7.77 -9.58
N GLY A 388 20.71 -7.79 -9.15
CA GLY A 388 21.82 -7.20 -9.89
C GLY A 388 21.77 -5.67 -10.00
N SER A 389 20.95 -4.99 -9.19
CA SER A 389 20.96 -3.53 -9.07
C SER A 389 21.98 -3.03 -8.05
N TRP A 390 22.13 -3.74 -6.92
CA TRP A 390 22.99 -3.34 -5.81
C TRP A 390 23.62 -4.55 -5.13
N ARG A 391 24.80 -4.35 -4.56
CA ARG A 391 25.39 -5.22 -3.55
C ARG A 391 25.23 -4.58 -2.18
N MET A 392 24.97 -5.38 -1.14
CA MET A 392 24.78 -4.81 0.20
C MET A 392 26.04 -4.14 0.74
N GLU A 393 27.22 -4.64 0.37
CA GLU A 393 28.52 -4.02 0.67
C GLU A 393 28.58 -2.57 0.15
N GLU A 394 27.91 -2.29 -0.97
CA GLU A 394 27.89 -0.97 -1.60
C GLU A 394 26.75 -0.10 -1.04
N LEU A 395 25.56 -0.69 -0.91
CA LEU A 395 24.35 0.02 -0.49
C LEU A 395 24.37 0.42 1.00
N PHE A 396 24.87 -0.46 1.87
CA PHE A 396 24.85 -0.22 3.32
C PHE A 396 25.62 1.04 3.73
N PRO A 397 26.86 1.29 3.26
CA PRO A 397 27.57 2.53 3.59
C PRO A 397 26.82 3.80 3.17
N ILE A 398 26.12 3.77 2.02
CA ILE A 398 25.31 4.90 1.51
C ILE A 398 24.15 5.19 2.46
N LEU A 399 23.38 4.15 2.82
CA LEU A 399 22.26 4.28 3.76
C LEU A 399 22.72 4.76 5.13
N ARG A 400 23.90 4.30 5.59
CA ARG A 400 24.47 4.69 6.88
C ARG A 400 25.00 6.12 6.87
N GLY A 401 25.56 6.58 5.76
CA GLY A 401 26.20 7.89 5.65
C GLY A 401 25.29 9.07 5.98
N ARG A 402 23.98 8.93 5.73
CA ARG A 402 23.01 10.00 6.00
C ARG A 402 21.68 9.46 6.51
N HIS A 403 21.63 9.19 7.82
CA HIS A 403 20.43 8.73 8.52
C HIS A 403 20.07 9.62 9.71
N MET A 404 18.80 9.60 10.11
CA MET A 404 18.30 10.15 11.39
C MET A 404 17.76 9.00 12.24
N ASP A 405 18.28 8.84 13.45
CA ASP A 405 17.85 7.79 14.38
C ASP A 405 17.87 6.35 13.83
N GLY A 406 18.72 6.09 12.83
CA GLY A 406 18.87 4.79 12.18
C GLY A 406 17.90 4.55 11.03
N TYR A 407 17.29 5.60 10.49
CA TYR A 407 16.44 5.57 9.29
C TYR A 407 16.92 6.63 8.27
N PRO A 408 16.91 6.38 6.95
CA PRO A 408 17.47 7.31 5.96
C PRO A 408 16.85 8.71 6.06
N TYR A 409 17.71 9.73 6.04
CA TYR A 409 17.29 11.10 6.34
C TYR A 409 16.24 11.62 5.36
N TRP A 410 16.46 11.45 4.05
CA TRP A 410 15.54 11.97 3.03
C TRP A 410 14.18 11.28 3.07
N LEU A 411 14.15 9.97 3.38
CA LEU A 411 12.89 9.25 3.64
C LEU A 411 12.14 9.83 4.86
N ALA A 412 12.84 10.06 5.98
CA ALA A 412 12.22 10.65 7.17
C ALA A 412 11.65 12.05 6.90
N ARG A 413 12.37 12.82 6.08
CA ARG A 413 11.99 14.18 5.74
C ARG A 413 10.75 14.20 4.84
N VAL A 414 10.68 13.32 3.85
CA VAL A 414 9.56 13.27 2.91
C VAL A 414 8.28 12.74 3.56
N ASP A 415 8.33 11.69 4.40
CA ASP A 415 7.16 11.20 5.19
C ASP A 415 6.49 12.36 5.95
N LYS A 416 7.29 13.20 6.59
CA LYS A 416 6.79 14.36 7.33
C LYS A 416 6.12 15.40 6.43
N ASP A 417 6.71 15.69 5.28
CA ASP A 417 6.29 16.78 4.41
C ASP A 417 5.10 16.40 3.50
N VAL A 418 4.95 15.12 3.15
CA VAL A 418 3.82 14.63 2.34
C VAL A 418 2.58 14.31 3.17
N ARG A 419 2.71 14.21 4.50
CA ARG A 419 1.61 13.85 5.40
C ARG A 419 0.44 14.83 5.29
N VAL A 420 -0.73 14.29 4.95
CA VAL A 420 -1.98 15.05 4.89
C VAL A 420 -2.68 15.01 6.26
N THR A 421 -2.64 16.11 7.00
CA THR A 421 -3.26 16.17 8.34
C THR A 421 -4.75 16.45 8.26
N LYS A 422 -5.46 16.28 9.40
CA LYS A 422 -6.87 16.70 9.51
C LYS A 422 -7.03 18.21 9.26
N ALA A 423 -6.08 19.03 9.74
CA ALA A 423 -6.13 20.47 9.51
C ALA A 423 -6.00 20.82 8.02
N ASP A 424 -5.27 20.03 7.24
CA ASP A 424 -5.17 20.21 5.79
C ASP A 424 -6.49 19.84 5.10
N LEU A 425 -7.13 18.73 5.50
CA LEU A 425 -8.48 18.40 5.03
C LEU A 425 -9.50 19.49 5.35
N ASP A 426 -9.46 20.05 6.56
CA ASP A 426 -10.36 21.16 6.95
C ASP A 426 -10.16 22.39 6.05
N ARG A 427 -8.92 22.68 5.63
CA ARG A 427 -8.63 23.75 4.66
C ARG A 427 -9.14 23.40 3.27
N VAL A 428 -8.95 22.16 2.81
CA VAL A 428 -9.46 21.71 1.49
C VAL A 428 -10.99 21.81 1.46
N MET A 429 -11.69 21.36 2.50
CA MET A 429 -13.15 21.47 2.60
C MET A 429 -13.62 22.93 2.56
N LYS A 430 -12.86 23.85 3.20
CA LYS A 430 -13.14 25.28 3.16
C LYS A 430 -12.97 25.88 1.78
N LEU A 431 -11.89 25.53 1.09
CA LEU A 431 -11.64 25.97 -0.28
C LEU A 431 -12.71 25.48 -1.25
N LEU A 432 -13.22 24.27 -1.03
CA LEU A 432 -14.32 23.68 -1.81
C LEU A 432 -15.70 24.20 -1.40
N GLY A 433 -15.82 24.95 -0.30
CA GLY A 433 -17.10 25.44 0.22
C GLY A 433 -18.02 24.33 0.74
N VAL A 434 -17.48 23.17 1.13
CA VAL A 434 -18.25 21.97 1.54
C VAL A 434 -18.17 21.68 3.04
N GLU A 435 -17.53 22.54 3.83
CA GLU A 435 -17.37 22.37 5.29
C GLU A 435 -18.69 22.24 6.07
N HIS A 436 -19.77 22.78 5.52
CA HIS A 436 -21.11 22.78 6.11
C HIS A 436 -21.92 21.53 5.75
N LEU A 437 -21.39 20.66 4.88
CA LEU A 437 -22.08 19.45 4.46
C LEU A 437 -21.93 18.37 5.54
N PRO A 438 -23.03 17.68 5.92
CA PRO A 438 -22.98 16.70 6.99
C PRO A 438 -22.12 15.50 6.62
N SER A 439 -21.31 15.04 7.57
CA SER A 439 -20.48 13.83 7.46
C SER A 439 -21.28 12.53 7.57
N GLY A 440 -22.56 12.61 7.98
CA GLY A 440 -23.41 11.46 8.31
C GLY A 440 -23.20 10.88 9.71
N ARG A 441 -22.15 11.29 10.44
CA ARG A 441 -21.90 10.86 11.84
C ARG A 441 -22.72 11.62 12.88
N GLU A 442 -23.35 12.72 12.48
CA GLU A 442 -24.11 13.60 13.37
C GLU A 442 -25.45 12.97 13.83
N MET A 443 -25.93 11.92 13.15
CA MET A 443 -27.13 11.18 13.59
C MET A 443 -26.90 10.21 14.77
N LEU A 444 -25.66 10.06 15.24
CA LEU A 444 -25.29 9.12 16.32
C LEU A 444 -24.96 9.80 17.66
N LEU A 445 -25.06 11.13 17.73
CA LEU A 445 -24.89 11.95 18.94
C LEU A 445 -26.27 12.45 19.42
#